data_AF-A0AAW6XT24-F1
#
_entry.id   AF-A0AAW6XT24-F1
#
_cell.length_a   1.000
_cell.length_b   1.000
_cell.length_c   1.000
_cell.angle_alpha   90.00
_cell.angle_beta   90.00
_cell.angle_gamma   90.00
#
_symmetry.space_group_name_H-M   'P 1'
#
loop_
_entity.id
_entity.type
_entity.pdbx_description
1 polymer ?
#
loop_
_entity_poly.entity_id
_entity_poly.type
_entity_poly.pdbx_seq_one_letter_code
_entity_poly.pdbx_strand_id
1 'polypeptide(L)'
;QDIYGSDSEEMAVECHALSLRFAHDNNQDYITCPLARLTRNGQGNWSQDESYIPPLLALSAHIGLVERLDTLLLQLQSKCRRLMA
;
A
#
# COMPACT_ATOMS: atom_id res chain seq x y z
N GLN A 1 26.19 -14.64 1.59
CA GLN A 1 26.52 -15.98 1.08
C GLN A 1 26.95 -15.82 -0.35
N ASP A 2 28.15 -16.29 -0.67
CA ASP A 2 28.66 -16.24 -2.03
C ASP A 2 27.74 -17.06 -2.96
N ILE A 3 27.46 -16.53 -4.15
CA ILE A 3 26.67 -17.22 -5.19
C ILE A 3 27.47 -18.31 -5.91
N TYR A 4 28.80 -18.32 -5.77
CA TYR A 4 29.70 -19.28 -6.42
C TYR A 4 30.36 -20.28 -5.47
N GLY A 5 30.07 -20.22 -4.17
CA GLY A 5 30.72 -21.07 -3.17
C GLY A 5 29.94 -21.20 -1.87
N SER A 6 30.45 -22.03 -0.96
CA SER A 6 29.89 -22.20 0.39
C SER A 6 30.42 -21.19 1.40
N ASP A 7 31.36 -20.35 0.98
CA ASP A 7 32.05 -19.42 1.86
C ASP A 7 31.15 -18.22 2.21
N SER A 8 31.34 -17.72 3.43
CA SER A 8 30.63 -16.56 3.94
C SER A 8 31.63 -15.61 4.56
N GLU A 9 31.67 -14.39 4.04
CA GLU A 9 32.54 -13.32 4.54
C GLU A 9 31.70 -12.13 5.01
N GLU A 10 32.28 -11.35 5.93
CA GLU A 10 31.67 -10.10 6.38
C GLU A 10 31.84 -9.02 5.31
N MET A 11 30.74 -8.39 4.94
CA MET A 11 30.73 -7.28 3.99
C MET A 11 29.79 -6.21 4.52
N ALA A 12 30.26 -4.96 4.48
CA ALA A 12 29.40 -3.82 4.77
C ALA A 12 28.35 -3.68 3.65
N VAL A 13 27.08 -3.67 4.03
CA VAL A 13 25.95 -3.45 3.12
C VAL A 13 25.32 -2.12 3.47
N GLU A 14 25.03 -1.31 2.46
CA GLU A 14 24.31 -0.05 2.64
C GLU A 14 22.85 -0.35 3.00
N CYS A 15 22.35 0.34 4.03
CA CYS A 15 20.98 0.22 4.50
C CYS A 15 20.38 1.62 4.63
N HIS A 16 19.27 1.86 3.93
CA HIS A 16 18.55 3.12 4.06
C HIS A 16 17.98 3.29 5.47
N ALA A 17 18.22 4.47 6.07
CA ALA A 17 17.68 4.84 7.37
C ALA A 17 16.21 5.31 7.27
N LEU A 18 15.31 4.37 6.95
CA LEU A 18 13.87 4.65 6.79
C LEU A 18 13.18 4.89 8.14
N SER A 19 12.19 5.78 8.17
CA SER A 19 11.36 6.06 9.35
C SER A 19 9.90 6.28 8.99
N LEU A 20 8.99 5.93 9.91
CA LEU A 20 7.57 6.30 9.83
C LEU A 20 7.39 7.68 10.48
N ARG A 21 6.74 8.60 9.76
CA ARG A 21 6.55 9.98 10.19
C ARG A 21 5.11 10.42 9.92
N PHE A 22 4.58 11.34 10.72
CA PHE A 22 3.30 11.93 10.39
C PHE A 22 3.47 13.01 9.32
N ALA A 23 2.47 13.13 8.44
CA ALA A 23 2.46 14.16 7.40
C ALA A 23 2.48 15.59 7.96
N HIS A 24 2.06 15.78 9.22
CA HIS A 24 2.05 17.06 9.91
C HIS A 24 3.34 17.35 10.71
N ASP A 25 4.30 16.42 10.76
CA ASP A 25 5.61 16.67 11.35
C ASP A 25 6.48 17.51 10.40
N ASN A 26 7.56 18.08 10.93
CA ASN A 26 8.59 18.69 10.08
C ASN A 26 9.31 17.57 9.29
N ASN A 27 9.13 17.59 7.97
CA ASN A 27 9.67 16.61 7.03
C ASN A 27 10.59 17.26 5.96
N GLN A 28 11.08 18.48 6.18
CA GLN A 28 11.90 19.21 5.20
C GLN A 28 13.18 18.46 4.78
N ASP A 29 13.77 17.70 5.70
CA ASP A 29 15.00 16.93 5.46
C ASP A 29 14.75 15.52 4.90
N TYR A 30 13.49 15.18 4.58
CA TYR A 30 13.08 13.84 4.16
C TYR A 30 12.38 13.85 2.81
N ILE A 31 12.60 12.78 2.03
CA ILE A 31 11.70 12.41 0.93
C ILE A 31 10.64 11.49 1.51
N THR A 32 9.38 11.90 1.47
CA THR A 32 8.26 11.17 2.09
C THR A 32 7.32 10.57 1.06
N CYS A 33 6.87 9.34 1.30
CA CYS A 33 5.76 8.70 0.59
C CYS A 33 4.61 8.44 1.58
N PRO A 34 3.37 8.93 1.33
CA PRO A 34 2.23 8.58 2.15
C PRO A 34 1.92 7.07 2.09
N LEU A 35 1.83 6.42 3.26
CA LEU A 35 1.63 4.97 3.35
C LEU A 35 0.24 4.59 3.86
N ALA A 36 -0.24 5.27 4.89
CA ALA A 36 -1.51 4.95 5.53
C ALA A 36 -2.13 6.18 6.20
N ARG A 37 -3.44 6.10 6.48
CA ARG A 37 -4.16 7.05 7.31
C ARG A 37 -4.73 6.32 8.53
N LEU A 38 -4.57 6.93 9.70
CA LEU A 38 -5.15 6.42 10.94
C LEU A 38 -6.40 7.23 11.29
N THR A 39 -7.45 6.54 11.74
CA THR A 39 -8.71 7.12 12.20
C THR A 39 -9.06 6.56 13.57
N ARG A 40 -9.95 7.25 14.30
CA ARG A 40 -10.53 6.74 15.53
C ARG A 40 -11.75 5.90 15.17
N ASN A 41 -11.80 4.66 15.63
CA ASN A 41 -12.96 3.80 15.46
C ASN A 41 -14.11 4.24 16.40
N GLY A 42 -15.27 3.57 16.30
CA GLY A 42 -16.44 3.87 17.15
C GLY A 42 -16.22 3.73 18.66
N GLN A 43 -15.12 3.08 19.09
CA GLN A 43 -14.72 2.94 20.49
C GLN A 43 -13.61 3.93 20.89
N GLY A 44 -13.17 4.81 19.97
CA GLY A 44 -12.07 5.75 20.20
C GLY A 44 -10.67 5.16 20.09
N ASN A 45 -10.52 3.89 19.69
CA ASN A 45 -9.21 3.28 19.42
C ASN A 45 -8.70 3.69 18.05
N TRP A 46 -7.38 3.75 17.86
CA TRP A 46 -6.78 3.96 16.54
C TRP A 46 -6.99 2.73 15.67
N SER A 47 -7.43 2.95 14.43
CA SER A 47 -7.52 1.95 13.37
C SER A 47 -6.97 2.53 12.08
N GLN A 48 -6.51 1.67 11.18
CA GLN A 48 -6.21 2.09 9.82
C GLN A 48 -7.51 2.41 9.07
N ASP A 49 -7.49 3.46 8.27
CA ASP A 49 -8.57 3.79 7.36
C ASP A 49 -8.46 2.94 6.08
N GLU A 50 -9.29 1.90 5.98
CA GLU A 50 -9.35 0.98 4.83
C GLU A 50 -9.81 1.67 3.53
N SER A 51 -10.36 2.89 3.61
CA SER A 51 -10.74 3.67 2.42
C SER A 51 -9.58 4.49 1.86
N TYR A 52 -8.48 4.64 2.58
CA TYR A 52 -7.34 5.45 2.18
C TYR A 52 -6.47 4.73 1.15
N ILE A 53 -6.40 5.28 -0.06
CA ILE A 53 -5.57 4.77 -1.14
C ILE A 53 -4.25 5.59 -1.19
N PRO A 54 -3.08 4.98 -0.88
CA PRO A 54 -1.79 5.66 -1.00
C PRO A 54 -1.37 5.82 -2.48
N PRO A 55 -0.30 6.56 -2.80
CA PRO A 55 0.28 6.56 -4.14
C PRO A 55 0.67 5.13 -4.55
N LEU A 56 0.03 4.60 -5.59
CA LEU A 56 0.23 3.22 -6.02
C LEU A 56 1.15 3.14 -7.24
N LEU A 57 2.17 2.28 -7.16
CA LEU A 57 2.92 1.82 -8.33
C LEU A 57 2.23 0.65 -9.04
N ALA A 58 1.41 -0.11 -8.30
CA ALA A 58 0.61 -1.22 -8.83
C ALA A 58 -0.75 -1.26 -8.14
N LEU A 59 -1.82 -1.57 -8.88
CA LEU A 59 -3.19 -1.65 -8.34
C LEU A 59 -3.32 -2.72 -7.24
N SER A 60 -2.56 -3.82 -7.36
CA SER A 60 -2.50 -4.90 -6.37
C SER A 60 -1.93 -4.47 -5.02
N ALA A 61 -1.27 -3.32 -4.93
CA ALA A 61 -0.76 -2.77 -3.67
C ALA A 61 -1.88 -2.23 -2.75
N HIS A 62 -3.14 -2.19 -3.21
CA HIS A 62 -4.28 -1.82 -2.38
C HIS A 62 -5.46 -2.78 -2.56
N ILE A 63 -5.65 -3.69 -1.60
CA ILE A 63 -6.67 -4.77 -1.70
C ILE A 63 -8.10 -4.24 -1.87
N GLY A 64 -8.48 -3.22 -1.10
CA GLY A 64 -9.82 -2.63 -1.20
C GLY A 64 -10.08 -1.90 -2.52
N LEU A 65 -9.03 -1.60 -3.31
CA LEU A 65 -9.19 -1.01 -4.64
C LEU A 65 -9.48 -2.11 -5.66
N VAL A 66 -8.75 -3.21 -5.58
CA VAL A 66 -8.95 -4.40 -6.42
C VAL A 66 -10.38 -4.94 -6.24
N GLU A 67 -10.83 -5.11 -5.00
CA GLU A 67 -12.20 -5.59 -4.70
C GLU A 67 -13.30 -4.68 -5.26
N ARG A 68 -13.09 -3.35 -5.22
CA ARG A 68 -14.01 -2.38 -5.81
C ARG A 68 -14.05 -2.47 -7.32
N LEU A 69 -12.89 -2.67 -7.96
CA LEU A 69 -12.79 -2.86 -9.41
C LEU A 69 -13.47 -4.15 -9.85
N ASP A 70 -13.28 -5.24 -9.12
CA ASP A 70 -13.95 -6.52 -9.38
C ASP A 70 -15.47 -6.39 -9.27
N THR A 71 -15.95 -5.71 -8.22
CA THR A 71 -17.37 -5.43 -8.04
C THR A 71 -17.93 -4.60 -9.20
N LEU A 72 -17.22 -3.56 -9.63
CA LEU A 72 -17.63 -2.71 -10.75
C LEU A 72 -17.70 -3.51 -12.05
N LEU A 73 -16.73 -4.39 -12.29
CA LEU A 73 -16.67 -5.23 -13.48
C LEU A 73 -17.83 -6.23 -13.52
N LEU A 74 -18.16 -6.86 -12.39
CA LEU A 74 -19.34 -7.73 -12.26
C LEU A 74 -20.65 -6.97 -12.56
N GLN A 75 -20.80 -5.78 -12.00
CA GLN A 75 -21.97 -4.93 -12.25
C GLN A 75 -22.08 -4.56 -13.73
N LEU A 76 -20.98 -4.15 -14.36
CA LEU A 76 -20.95 -3.81 -15.78
C LEU A 76 -21.35 -5.00 -16.64
N GLN A 77 -20.79 -6.19 -16.38
CA GLN A 77 -21.14 -7.41 -17.12
C GLN A 77 -22.62 -7.76 -17.00
N SER A 78 -23.18 -7.69 -15.79
CA SER A 78 -24.62 -7.95 -15.57
C SER A 78 -25.51 -6.99 -16.37
N LYS A 79 -25.15 -5.70 -16.42
CA LYS A 79 -25.90 -4.68 -17.13
C LYS A 79 -25.80 -4.87 -18.64
N CYS A 80 -24.61 -5.17 -19.16
CA CYS A 80 -24.42 -5.46 -20.58
C CYS A 80 -25.25 -6.66 -21.03
N ARG A 81 -25.22 -7.78 -20.28
CA ARG A 81 -26.03 -8.97 -20.58
C ARG A 81 -27.52 -8.66 -20.63
N ARG A 82 -28.02 -7.83 -19.71
CA ARG A 82 -29.44 -7.45 -19.68
C ARG A 82 -29.85 -6.56 -20.85
N LEU A 83 -28.95 -5.71 -21.35
CA LEU A 83 -29.27 -4.77 -22.43
C LEU A 83 -29.08 -5.38 -23.83
N MET A 84 -28.31 -6.46 -23.95
CA MET A 84 -28.06 -7.18 -25.20
C MET A 84 -28.95 -8.43 -25.37
N ALA A 85 -29.80 -8.74 -24.39
CA ALA A 85 -30.86 -9.75 -24.49
C ALA A 85 -32.17 -9.07 -24.91
#